data_AF-A0A4R9J871-F1
#
_entry.id   AF-A0A4R9J871-F1
#
_cell.length_a   1.000
_cell.length_b   1.000
_cell.length_c   1.000
_cell.angle_alpha   90.00
_cell.angle_beta   90.00
_cell.angle_gamma   90.00
#
_symmetry.space_group_name_H-M   'P 1'
#
loop_
_entity.id
_entity.type
_entity.pdbx_description
1 polymer ?
#
loop_
_entity_poly.entity_id
_entity_poly.type
_entity_poly.pdbx_seq_one_letter_code
_entity_poly.pdbx_strand_id
1 'polypeptide(L)'
;MKGSKSLRAAFILLCLTLWVSKCNNAESTALDGSKPSLAGAITIDPTIFWNLFVTLPPYPIEPLLNEGETTLSVDENDAADIMFAIQNPPTDGSTIRFKFYKSDTITFVTDYNPDQGGYQNYLTVDFGPDPQNSNFDYKSGFQINSLEDENCLNNYYDLVAVDVSSGLSQTFKVKVNDSDKCIFVATNNGAGYAGNFAKKAIDNTTFAGPVEVADDICSSNIPDGVNKDVNYKAMIAVSYSPSGNLRNPSTDWVFSSFRKYYSQGGKKLAYSFSSGTTIGFANAAQWTNSLGTSGKIWTGFSSIDWTTDTPTVTQCAGLAPSGAPYSSWYSATATGTQGVLSAVDGDSIAEMTNTDPAVVIPTLCSQKRNIVCVGQ
;
A
#
# COMPACT_ATOMS: atom_id res chain seq x y z
N MET A 1 17.04 7.59 -54.60
CA MET A 1 17.97 8.55 -53.96
C MET A 1 17.89 8.36 -52.44
N LYS A 2 18.91 7.75 -51.82
CA LYS A 2 18.98 7.52 -50.37
C LYS A 2 19.40 8.82 -49.69
N GLY A 3 18.45 9.57 -49.15
CA GLY A 3 18.74 10.74 -48.31
C GLY A 3 19.36 10.29 -46.99
N SER A 4 20.62 10.62 -46.77
CA SER A 4 21.37 10.34 -45.54
C SER A 4 20.60 10.82 -44.30
N LYS A 5 20.35 9.93 -43.33
CA LYS A 5 19.78 10.26 -42.01
C LYS A 5 20.64 11.30 -41.26
N SER A 6 21.95 11.36 -41.54
CA SER A 6 22.85 12.36 -40.96
C SER A 6 22.55 13.78 -41.47
N LEU A 7 22.00 13.91 -42.68
CA LEU A 7 21.64 15.20 -43.25
C LEU A 7 20.42 15.80 -42.54
N ARG A 8 19.47 14.98 -42.08
CA ARG A 8 18.29 15.44 -41.31
C ARG A 8 18.66 15.84 -39.88
N ALA A 9 19.50 15.05 -39.21
CA ALA A 9 20.01 15.37 -37.88
C ALA A 9 20.83 16.67 -37.89
N ALA A 10 21.71 16.83 -38.90
CA ALA A 10 22.46 18.06 -39.10
C ALA A 10 21.55 19.26 -39.38
N PHE A 11 20.49 19.09 -40.17
CA PHE A 11 19.53 20.16 -40.47
C PHE A 11 18.73 20.61 -39.23
N ILE A 12 18.33 19.68 -38.37
CA ILE A 12 17.61 20.00 -37.12
C ILE A 12 18.55 20.67 -36.11
N LEU A 13 19.80 20.21 -35.98
CA LEU A 13 20.81 20.87 -35.14
C LEU A 13 21.15 22.28 -35.65
N LEU A 14 21.19 22.46 -36.99
CA LEU A 14 21.39 23.76 -37.64
C LEU A 14 20.20 24.71 -37.37
N CYS A 15 18.97 24.20 -37.41
CA CYS A 15 17.76 24.97 -37.06
C CYS A 15 17.74 25.38 -35.59
N LEU A 16 18.16 24.51 -34.66
CA LEU A 16 18.24 24.84 -33.22
C LEU A 16 19.33 25.88 -32.92
N THR A 17 20.49 25.77 -33.55
CA THR A 17 21.60 26.73 -33.38
C THR A 17 21.29 28.11 -34.00
N LEU A 18 20.55 28.16 -35.10
CA LEU A 18 20.02 29.40 -35.68
C LEU A 18 18.94 30.07 -34.80
N TRP A 19 18.22 29.30 -33.99
CA TRP A 19 17.24 29.84 -33.03
C TRP A 19 17.91 30.42 -31.78
N VAL A 20 18.90 29.73 -31.22
CA VAL A 20 19.63 30.22 -30.03
C VAL A 20 20.45 31.48 -30.34
N SER A 21 21.01 31.60 -31.54
CA SER A 21 21.79 32.77 -31.96
C SER A 21 20.95 34.03 -32.22
N LYS A 22 19.63 33.91 -32.49
CA LYS A 22 18.72 35.06 -32.59
C LYS A 22 18.16 35.54 -31.24
N CYS A 23 18.23 34.74 -30.18
CA CYS A 23 17.79 35.15 -28.85
C CYS A 23 18.82 36.01 -28.08
N ASN A 24 20.08 36.08 -28.54
CA ASN A 24 21.13 36.83 -27.83
C ASN A 24 21.39 38.25 -28.35
N ASN A 25 20.68 38.72 -29.39
CA ASN A 25 20.84 40.07 -29.96
C ASN A 25 19.50 40.82 -30.07
N ALA A 26 18.67 40.80 -29.03
CA ALA A 26 17.55 41.71 -28.91
C ALA A 26 17.88 42.81 -27.89
N GLU A 27 18.35 43.96 -28.40
CA GLU A 27 18.24 45.23 -27.69
C GLU A 27 16.79 45.40 -27.21
N SER A 28 16.61 45.66 -25.92
CA SER A 28 15.29 45.76 -25.30
C SER A 28 14.55 47.01 -25.77
N THR A 29 13.75 46.91 -26.82
CA THR A 29 12.63 47.83 -27.03
C THR A 29 11.48 47.41 -26.13
N ALA A 30 11.11 48.28 -25.18
CA ALA A 30 9.96 48.07 -24.29
C ALA A 30 8.67 47.92 -25.11
N LEU A 31 7.99 46.78 -24.96
CA LEU A 31 6.69 46.50 -25.57
C LEU A 31 5.58 47.16 -24.74
N ASP A 32 4.93 48.15 -25.36
CA ASP A 32 3.61 48.69 -25.00
C ASP A 32 2.60 47.54 -24.77
N GLY A 33 2.01 47.49 -23.58
CA GLY A 33 1.19 46.41 -23.05
C GLY A 33 -0.24 46.31 -23.60
N SER A 34 -0.46 46.66 -24.87
CA SER A 34 -1.81 46.77 -25.45
C SER A 34 -2.12 45.77 -26.59
N LYS A 35 -1.29 44.76 -26.84
CA LYS A 35 -1.59 43.68 -27.81
C LYS A 35 -1.30 42.28 -27.25
N PRO A 36 -2.19 41.29 -27.46
CA PRO A 36 -1.93 39.92 -27.01
C PRO A 36 -0.75 39.34 -27.79
N SER A 37 0.26 38.85 -27.07
CA SER A 37 1.44 38.24 -27.67
C SER A 37 1.04 36.97 -28.41
N LEU A 38 1.28 36.93 -29.72
CA LEU A 38 1.39 35.69 -30.51
C LEU A 38 2.71 34.99 -30.16
N ALA A 39 2.94 34.72 -28.88
CA ALA A 39 3.87 33.70 -28.44
C ALA A 39 3.13 32.37 -28.52
N GLY A 40 3.04 31.82 -29.75
CA GLY A 40 2.62 30.44 -29.92
C GLY A 40 3.61 29.55 -29.17
N ALA A 41 3.25 29.14 -27.96
CA ALA A 41 3.94 28.08 -27.26
C ALA A 41 3.79 26.83 -28.11
N ILE A 42 4.85 26.47 -28.85
CA ILE A 42 4.94 25.15 -29.46
C ILE A 42 5.20 24.20 -28.29
N THR A 43 4.13 23.62 -27.76
CA THR A 43 4.22 22.50 -26.83
C THR A 43 4.67 21.30 -27.64
N ILE A 44 5.98 21.03 -27.65
CA ILE A 44 6.49 19.77 -28.18
C ILE A 44 6.22 18.72 -27.12
N ASP A 45 5.37 17.75 -27.46
CA ASP A 45 5.11 16.60 -26.61
C ASP A 45 6.43 15.84 -26.35
N PRO A 46 6.92 15.77 -25.10
CA PRO A 46 8.19 15.13 -24.77
C PRO A 46 8.20 13.62 -25.08
N THR A 47 7.04 12.98 -25.29
CA THR A 47 6.96 11.57 -25.72
C THR A 47 7.59 11.34 -27.09
N ILE A 48 7.64 12.37 -27.95
CA ILE A 48 8.26 12.31 -29.28
C ILE A 48 9.78 12.07 -29.18
N PHE A 49 10.41 12.57 -28.10
CA PHE A 49 11.83 12.35 -27.84
C PHE A 49 12.10 11.04 -27.11
N TRP A 50 11.14 10.50 -26.37
CA TRP A 50 11.29 9.21 -25.67
C TRP A 50 11.63 8.07 -26.63
N ASN A 51 10.95 8.01 -27.79
CA ASN A 51 11.20 7.03 -28.84
C ASN A 51 12.56 7.20 -29.57
N LEU A 52 13.24 8.35 -29.40
CA LEU A 52 14.57 8.59 -29.97
C LEU A 52 15.71 8.12 -29.05
N PHE A 53 15.44 7.95 -27.75
CA PHE A 53 16.45 7.56 -26.75
C PHE A 53 16.20 6.17 -26.14
N VAL A 54 15.00 5.62 -26.26
CA VAL A 54 14.70 4.24 -25.85
C VAL A 54 14.70 3.35 -27.10
N THR A 55 15.81 2.66 -27.36
CA THR A 55 15.84 1.57 -28.33
C THR A 55 15.18 0.34 -27.70
N LEU A 56 13.91 0.12 -28.03
CA LEU A 56 13.22 -1.12 -27.70
C LEU A 56 13.81 -2.29 -28.50
N PRO A 57 13.75 -3.53 -27.97
CA PRO A 57 14.09 -4.71 -28.73
C PRO A 57 13.28 -4.82 -30.03
N PRO A 58 13.79 -5.52 -31.07
CA PRO A 58 13.05 -5.76 -32.31
C PRO A 58 11.68 -6.42 -32.10
N TYR A 59 11.57 -7.23 -31.04
CA TYR A 59 10.35 -7.92 -30.63
C TYR A 59 10.05 -7.58 -29.16
N PRO A 60 9.43 -6.42 -28.86
CA PRO A 60 9.08 -6.03 -27.51
C PRO A 60 8.15 -7.05 -26.85
N ILE A 61 8.27 -7.21 -25.54
CA ILE A 61 7.39 -8.08 -24.74
C ILE A 61 6.56 -7.22 -23.80
N GLU A 62 5.34 -7.66 -23.53
CA GLU A 62 4.42 -7.03 -22.60
C GLU A 62 3.90 -8.04 -21.57
N PRO A 63 3.76 -7.63 -20.29
CA PRO A 63 3.19 -8.50 -19.28
C PRO A 63 1.69 -8.69 -19.52
N LEU A 64 1.22 -9.91 -19.32
CA LEU A 64 -0.21 -10.22 -19.30
C LEU A 64 -0.70 -10.03 -17.86
N LEU A 65 -1.38 -8.91 -17.63
CA LEU A 65 -1.87 -8.50 -16.32
C LEU A 65 -3.27 -9.05 -16.05
N ASN A 66 -3.61 -9.26 -14.78
CA ASN A 66 -4.97 -9.58 -14.41
C ASN A 66 -5.90 -8.39 -14.68
N GLU A 67 -7.21 -8.65 -14.75
CA GLU A 67 -8.20 -7.61 -14.99
C GLU A 67 -8.14 -6.52 -13.91
N GLY A 68 -7.97 -5.26 -14.32
CA GLY A 68 -7.87 -4.11 -13.42
C GLY A 68 -6.45 -3.82 -12.90
N GLU A 69 -5.47 -4.69 -13.15
CA GLU A 69 -4.08 -4.45 -12.80
C GLU A 69 -3.35 -3.60 -13.85
N THR A 70 -2.42 -2.77 -13.39
CA THR A 70 -1.55 -1.94 -14.25
C THR A 70 -0.06 -2.28 -14.09
N THR A 71 0.26 -3.22 -13.21
CA THR A 71 1.62 -3.65 -12.86
C THR A 71 1.55 -5.10 -12.40
N LEU A 72 2.60 -5.89 -12.68
CA LEU A 72 2.71 -7.26 -12.18
C LEU A 72 2.68 -7.23 -10.65
N SER A 73 1.87 -8.08 -10.02
CA SER A 73 1.75 -8.14 -8.57
C SER A 73 2.07 -9.54 -8.06
N VAL A 74 2.84 -9.62 -6.97
CA VAL A 74 3.22 -10.86 -6.30
C VAL A 74 3.09 -10.65 -4.80
N ASP A 75 2.59 -11.64 -4.07
CA ASP A 75 2.54 -11.55 -2.60
C ASP A 75 3.89 -11.94 -2.02
N GLU A 76 4.25 -11.30 -0.92
CA GLU A 76 5.48 -11.58 -0.17
C GLU A 76 5.55 -13.05 0.29
N ASN A 77 6.72 -13.67 0.16
CA ASN A 77 6.98 -15.06 0.55
C ASN A 77 6.06 -16.07 -0.18
N ASP A 78 5.52 -15.67 -1.33
CA ASP A 78 4.71 -16.51 -2.19
C ASP A 78 5.28 -16.57 -3.61
N ALA A 79 4.87 -17.62 -4.31
CA ALA A 79 5.25 -17.89 -5.67
C ALA A 79 4.11 -17.48 -6.61
N ALA A 80 4.43 -16.67 -7.62
CA ALA A 80 3.46 -16.22 -8.62
C ALA A 80 3.90 -16.57 -10.03
N ASP A 81 2.96 -17.08 -10.83
CA ASP A 81 3.17 -17.29 -12.26
C ASP A 81 2.96 -15.96 -12.99
N ILE A 82 4.01 -15.47 -13.65
CA ILE A 82 3.92 -14.29 -14.51
C ILE A 82 4.01 -14.70 -15.97
N MET A 83 3.22 -14.04 -16.81
CA MET A 83 3.18 -14.31 -18.24
C MET A 83 3.48 -13.05 -19.04
N PHE A 84 4.14 -13.24 -20.17
CA PHE A 84 4.42 -12.19 -21.14
C PHE A 84 3.94 -12.62 -22.53
N ALA A 85 3.66 -11.64 -23.38
CA ALA A 85 3.39 -11.82 -24.79
C ALA A 85 4.35 -11.00 -25.65
N ILE A 86 4.68 -11.47 -26.84
CA ILE A 86 5.37 -10.67 -27.87
C ILE A 86 4.35 -9.75 -28.55
N GLN A 87 4.60 -8.44 -28.54
CA GLN A 87 3.68 -7.45 -29.14
C GLN A 87 3.56 -7.59 -30.67
N ASN A 88 4.68 -7.83 -31.34
CA ASN A 88 4.75 -7.93 -32.80
C ASN A 88 5.46 -9.22 -33.20
N PRO A 89 4.77 -10.36 -33.22
CA PRO A 89 5.39 -11.64 -33.52
C PRO A 89 6.07 -11.67 -34.89
N PRO A 90 7.16 -12.42 -35.05
CA PRO A 90 7.80 -12.60 -36.34
C PRO A 90 6.90 -13.43 -37.28
N THR A 91 6.84 -13.02 -38.55
CA THR A 91 6.01 -13.68 -39.57
C THR A 91 6.61 -14.99 -40.08
N ASP A 92 7.88 -15.27 -39.78
CA ASP A 92 8.60 -16.46 -40.24
C ASP A 92 8.48 -17.66 -39.27
N GLY A 93 7.77 -17.50 -38.15
CA GLY A 93 7.59 -18.55 -37.16
C GLY A 93 8.81 -18.77 -36.25
N SER A 94 9.79 -17.87 -36.27
CA SER A 94 11.01 -17.99 -35.46
C SER A 94 10.73 -17.82 -33.97
N THR A 95 11.44 -18.59 -33.15
CA THR A 95 11.41 -18.44 -31.68
C THR A 95 12.22 -17.21 -31.26
N ILE A 96 11.62 -16.37 -30.42
CA ILE A 96 12.27 -15.22 -29.80
C ILE A 96 12.71 -15.61 -28.38
N ARG A 97 13.89 -15.15 -27.95
CA ARG A 97 14.43 -15.49 -26.63
C ARG A 97 14.74 -14.25 -25.81
N PHE A 98 14.31 -14.29 -24.55
CA PHE A 98 14.65 -13.27 -23.57
C PHE A 98 15.37 -13.90 -22.38
N LYS A 99 16.36 -13.17 -21.85
CA LYS A 99 16.97 -13.47 -20.55
C LYS A 99 16.34 -12.57 -19.49
N PHE A 100 15.74 -13.16 -18.48
CA PHE A 100 15.25 -12.46 -17.30
C PHE A 100 16.27 -12.57 -16.19
N TYR A 101 16.64 -11.43 -15.58
CA TYR A 101 17.65 -11.39 -14.52
C TYR A 101 17.01 -11.36 -13.14
N LYS A 102 17.53 -12.19 -12.22
CA LYS A 102 17.10 -12.17 -10.83
C LYS A 102 17.63 -10.92 -10.11
N SER A 103 17.02 -10.58 -8.99
CA SER A 103 17.55 -9.59 -8.05
C SER A 103 17.73 -10.23 -6.67
N ASP A 104 18.17 -9.45 -5.70
CA ASP A 104 18.22 -9.88 -4.30
C ASP A 104 16.82 -10.08 -3.69
N THR A 105 15.75 -9.59 -4.35
CA THR A 105 14.38 -9.55 -3.80
C THR A 105 13.36 -10.34 -4.63
N ILE A 106 13.62 -10.53 -5.92
CA ILE A 106 12.84 -11.40 -6.81
C ILE A 106 13.75 -12.52 -7.30
N THR A 107 13.33 -13.75 -7.03
CA THR A 107 14.05 -14.96 -7.41
C THR A 107 13.19 -15.85 -8.29
N PHE A 108 13.83 -16.70 -9.09
CA PHE A 108 13.18 -17.71 -9.92
C PHE A 108 14.22 -18.77 -10.29
N VAL A 109 13.76 -19.89 -10.85
CA VAL A 109 14.67 -20.95 -11.32
C VAL A 109 15.54 -20.39 -12.45
N THR A 110 16.85 -20.39 -12.26
CA THR A 110 17.82 -19.90 -13.24
C THR A 110 18.45 -21.02 -14.05
N ASP A 111 19.02 -20.70 -15.21
CA ASP A 111 19.68 -21.67 -16.08
C ASP A 111 20.92 -22.28 -15.40
N TYR A 112 21.10 -23.61 -15.49
CA TYR A 112 22.32 -24.28 -15.04
C TYR A 112 23.37 -24.31 -16.16
N ASN A 113 24.59 -23.85 -15.87
CA ASN A 113 25.71 -23.93 -16.80
C ASN A 113 26.70 -25.01 -16.33
N PRO A 114 26.79 -26.16 -17.03
CA PRO A 114 27.69 -27.25 -16.65
C PRO A 114 29.17 -26.87 -16.79
N ASP A 115 29.52 -25.96 -17.70
CA ASP A 115 30.90 -25.57 -17.96
C ASP A 115 31.46 -24.66 -16.87
N GLN A 116 30.58 -23.95 -16.16
CA GLN A 116 30.92 -23.10 -15.01
C GLN A 116 30.57 -23.76 -13.67
N GLY A 117 30.04 -24.99 -13.69
CA GLY A 117 29.71 -25.76 -12.49
C GLY A 117 28.64 -25.13 -11.60
N GLY A 118 27.71 -24.35 -12.16
CA GLY A 118 26.76 -23.60 -11.35
C GLY A 118 25.60 -22.95 -12.10
N TYR A 119 24.65 -22.44 -11.33
CA TYR A 119 23.51 -21.69 -11.84
C TYR A 119 23.91 -20.26 -12.25
N GLN A 120 23.34 -19.79 -13.34
CA GLN A 120 23.48 -18.43 -13.83
C GLN A 120 22.60 -17.46 -13.02
N ASN A 121 22.76 -16.15 -13.25
CA ASN A 121 21.91 -15.12 -12.63
C ASN A 121 20.68 -14.74 -13.49
N TYR A 122 20.35 -15.56 -14.48
CA TYR A 122 19.22 -15.33 -15.37
C TYR A 122 18.50 -16.64 -15.71
N LEU A 123 17.27 -16.50 -16.20
CA LEU A 123 16.46 -17.54 -16.82
C LEU A 123 16.26 -17.17 -18.29
N THR A 124 16.49 -18.13 -19.20
CA THR A 124 16.16 -17.95 -20.61
C THR A 124 14.73 -18.43 -20.88
N VAL A 125 13.91 -17.56 -21.45
CA VAL A 125 12.52 -17.84 -21.80
C VAL A 125 12.35 -17.77 -23.30
N ASP A 126 11.84 -18.84 -23.88
CA ASP A 126 11.55 -18.98 -25.29
C ASP A 126 10.09 -18.61 -25.56
N PHE A 127 9.87 -17.71 -26.51
CA PHE A 127 8.57 -17.31 -27.05
C PHE A 127 8.51 -17.84 -28.48
N GLY A 128 7.76 -18.92 -28.68
CA GLY A 128 7.57 -19.53 -29.99
C GLY A 128 6.09 -19.63 -30.37
N PRO A 129 5.80 -20.04 -31.61
CA PRO A 129 4.45 -20.39 -32.01
C PRO A 129 3.90 -21.49 -31.09
N ASP A 130 2.75 -21.28 -30.46
CA ASP A 130 2.00 -22.38 -29.85
C ASP A 130 1.44 -23.30 -30.97
N PRO A 131 1.92 -24.56 -31.07
CA PRO A 131 1.44 -25.48 -32.10
C PRO A 131 -0.04 -25.87 -31.93
N GLN A 132 -0.66 -25.61 -30.78
CA GLN A 132 -2.06 -25.90 -30.50
C GLN A 132 -2.99 -24.70 -30.78
N ASN A 133 -2.44 -23.51 -31.06
CA ASN A 133 -3.20 -22.30 -31.33
C ASN A 133 -2.92 -21.77 -32.74
N SER A 134 -3.97 -21.75 -33.59
CA SER A 134 -3.88 -21.33 -35.00
C SER A 134 -3.46 -19.87 -35.21
N ASN A 135 -3.45 -19.06 -34.15
CA ASN A 135 -3.15 -17.64 -34.20
C ASN A 135 -1.67 -17.30 -33.93
N PHE A 136 -0.78 -18.29 -33.80
CA PHE A 136 0.62 -18.08 -33.46
C PHE A 136 0.75 -17.26 -32.17
N ASP A 137 0.29 -17.82 -31.05
CA ASP A 137 0.28 -17.10 -29.77
C ASP A 137 1.68 -17.15 -29.13
N TYR A 138 2.43 -16.05 -29.22
CA TYR A 138 3.79 -15.93 -28.65
C TYR A 138 3.72 -15.52 -27.19
N LYS A 139 3.22 -16.43 -26.34
CA LYS A 139 3.12 -16.25 -24.90
C LYS A 139 4.01 -17.23 -24.18
N SER A 140 4.64 -16.76 -23.11
CA SER A 140 5.44 -17.60 -22.25
C SER A 140 5.43 -17.03 -20.85
N GLY A 141 5.58 -17.89 -19.86
CA GLY A 141 5.54 -17.52 -18.47
C GLY A 141 6.50 -18.34 -17.63
N PHE A 142 6.78 -17.83 -16.45
CA PHE A 142 7.61 -18.49 -15.46
C PHE A 142 7.18 -18.05 -14.07
N GLN A 143 7.52 -18.87 -13.08
CA GLN A 143 7.24 -18.58 -11.69
C GLN A 143 8.32 -17.66 -11.12
N ILE A 144 7.90 -16.60 -10.43
CA ILE A 144 8.76 -15.74 -9.62
C ILE A 144 8.36 -15.84 -8.15
N ASN A 145 9.36 -15.77 -7.28
CA ASN A 145 9.19 -15.75 -5.83
C ASN A 145 9.71 -14.42 -5.29
N SER A 146 8.93 -13.80 -4.42
CA SER A 146 9.36 -12.64 -3.64
C SER A 146 9.98 -13.13 -2.32
N LEU A 147 10.93 -12.37 -1.77
CA LEU A 147 11.47 -12.62 -0.44
C LEU A 147 10.77 -11.77 0.62
N GLU A 148 10.71 -12.30 1.83
CA GLU A 148 10.26 -11.58 3.03
C GLU A 148 11.19 -10.43 3.36
N ASP A 149 10.63 -9.32 3.83
CA ASP A 149 11.36 -8.20 4.41
C ASP A 149 10.93 -7.90 5.86
N GLU A 150 11.50 -6.85 6.46
CA GLU A 150 11.17 -6.43 7.84
C GLU A 150 10.36 -5.14 7.90
N ASN A 151 9.31 -5.02 7.08
CA ASN A 151 8.36 -3.93 7.14
C ASN A 151 6.92 -4.37 6.80
N CYS A 152 6.04 -3.42 6.48
CA CYS A 152 4.65 -3.68 6.06
C CYS A 152 4.28 -2.92 4.77
N LEU A 153 5.29 -2.47 4.03
CA LEU A 153 5.15 -1.58 2.89
C LEU A 153 5.29 -2.38 1.60
N ASN A 154 4.36 -2.13 0.68
CA ASN A 154 4.51 -2.66 -0.67
C ASN A 154 5.81 -2.14 -1.30
N ASN A 155 6.56 -3.05 -1.90
CA ASN A 155 7.79 -2.72 -2.61
C ASN A 155 7.60 -2.80 -4.11
N TYR A 156 8.42 -2.05 -4.85
CA TYR A 156 8.43 -2.08 -6.30
C TYR A 156 9.83 -2.42 -6.79
N TYR A 157 9.93 -3.50 -7.56
CA TYR A 157 11.19 -3.98 -8.10
C TYR A 157 11.17 -3.93 -9.62
N ASP A 158 12.36 -3.77 -10.18
CA ASP A 158 12.59 -3.78 -11.62
C ASP A 158 12.96 -5.20 -12.07
N LEU A 159 12.08 -5.83 -12.84
CA LEU A 159 12.37 -7.06 -13.55
C LEU A 159 12.96 -6.71 -14.92
N VAL A 160 14.23 -7.06 -15.13
CA VAL A 160 14.95 -6.74 -16.36
C VAL A 160 14.93 -7.95 -17.30
N ALA A 161 14.43 -7.73 -18.52
CA ALA A 161 14.44 -8.69 -19.61
C ALA A 161 15.36 -8.20 -20.74
N VAL A 162 16.26 -9.05 -21.23
CA VAL A 162 17.18 -8.72 -22.32
C VAL A 162 16.93 -9.64 -23.50
N ASP A 163 16.63 -9.07 -24.66
CA ASP A 163 16.54 -9.85 -25.91
C ASP A 163 17.90 -10.44 -26.23
N VAL A 164 17.97 -11.76 -26.38
CA VAL A 164 19.21 -12.48 -26.64
C VAL A 164 19.85 -12.08 -27.97
N SER A 165 19.02 -11.74 -28.97
CA SER A 165 19.50 -11.48 -30.33
C SER A 165 20.08 -10.07 -30.50
N SER A 166 19.39 -9.06 -29.98
CA SER A 166 19.82 -7.65 -30.08
C SER A 166 20.64 -7.17 -28.88
N GLY A 167 20.54 -7.84 -27.74
CA GLY A 167 21.12 -7.38 -26.47
C GLY A 167 20.41 -6.18 -25.85
N LEU A 168 19.26 -5.75 -26.39
CA LEU A 168 18.49 -4.62 -25.87
C LEU A 168 17.61 -5.07 -24.70
N SER A 169 17.49 -4.20 -23.68
CA SER A 169 16.76 -4.48 -22.44
C SER A 169 15.39 -3.81 -22.37
N GLN A 170 14.44 -4.46 -21.72
CA GLN A 170 13.17 -3.92 -21.24
C GLN A 170 13.10 -4.11 -19.73
N THR A 171 12.45 -3.16 -19.04
CA THR A 171 12.28 -3.20 -17.59
C THR A 171 10.81 -3.14 -17.25
N PHE A 172 10.36 -4.08 -16.41
CA PHE A 172 8.99 -4.18 -15.93
C PHE A 172 8.96 -3.93 -14.43
N LYS A 173 7.99 -3.14 -13.97
CA LYS A 173 7.75 -2.97 -12.54
C LYS A 173 6.99 -4.19 -12.02
N VAL A 174 7.45 -4.72 -10.91
CA VAL A 174 6.78 -5.76 -10.14
C VAL A 174 6.49 -5.18 -8.76
N LYS A 175 5.21 -5.12 -8.41
CA LYS A 175 4.73 -4.78 -7.08
C LYS A 175 4.77 -6.04 -6.21
N VAL A 176 5.45 -5.97 -5.07
CA VAL A 176 5.38 -7.01 -4.05
C VAL A 176 4.44 -6.51 -2.97
N ASN A 177 3.30 -7.19 -2.82
CA ASN A 177 2.33 -6.89 -1.76
C ASN A 177 2.84 -7.49 -0.46
N ASP A 178 2.92 -6.64 0.55
CA ASP A 178 3.40 -7.04 1.86
C ASP A 178 2.31 -7.82 2.61
N SER A 179 2.71 -8.95 3.19
CA SER A 179 1.79 -9.82 3.92
C SER A 179 1.57 -9.34 5.36
N ASP A 180 2.54 -8.60 5.90
CA ASP A 180 2.52 -7.98 7.20
C ASP A 180 1.72 -6.66 7.20
N LYS A 181 1.25 -6.27 8.39
CA LYS A 181 0.23 -5.21 8.52
C LYS A 181 0.79 -3.95 9.15
N CYS A 182 0.45 -2.82 8.57
CA CYS A 182 0.81 -1.53 9.16
C CYS A 182 -0.16 -1.11 10.27
N ILE A 183 0.38 -0.53 11.34
CA ILE A 183 -0.37 0.10 12.43
C ILE A 183 0.11 1.53 12.61
N PHE A 184 -0.84 2.43 12.82
CA PHE A 184 -0.55 3.79 13.28
C PHE A 184 -1.60 4.29 14.27
N VAL A 185 -1.32 5.46 14.85
CA VAL A 185 -2.21 6.14 15.78
C VAL A 185 -2.78 7.38 15.11
N ALA A 186 -4.10 7.42 14.90
CA ALA A 186 -4.80 8.63 14.51
C ALA A 186 -4.88 9.59 15.70
N THR A 187 -4.17 10.72 15.58
CA THR A 187 -4.03 11.69 16.68
C THR A 187 -4.88 12.94 16.51
N ASN A 188 -5.55 13.14 15.36
CA ASN A 188 -6.23 14.39 15.03
C ASN A 188 -5.31 15.62 15.20
N ASN A 189 -4.15 15.61 14.55
CA ASN A 189 -3.11 16.64 14.72
C ASN A 189 -2.70 16.84 16.21
N GLY A 190 -2.64 15.74 16.97
CA GLY A 190 -2.33 15.75 18.40
C GLY A 190 -3.49 16.14 19.33
N ALA A 191 -4.65 16.54 18.80
CA ALA A 191 -5.79 16.94 19.64
C ALA A 191 -6.55 15.74 20.24
N GLY A 192 -6.52 14.58 19.58
CA GLY A 192 -7.34 13.42 19.89
C GLY A 192 -8.83 13.59 19.56
N TYR A 193 -9.60 12.55 19.89
CA TYR A 193 -11.05 12.42 19.66
C TYR A 193 -11.77 12.25 20.99
N ALA A 194 -12.87 12.97 21.17
CA ALA A 194 -13.81 12.67 22.25
C ALA A 194 -14.52 11.34 21.95
N GLY A 195 -14.96 10.64 22.99
CA GLY A 195 -15.62 9.34 22.90
C GLY A 195 -17.01 9.38 22.26
N ASN A 196 -17.50 10.56 21.85
CA ASN A 196 -18.72 10.73 21.09
C ASN A 196 -18.46 10.93 19.58
N PHE A 197 -17.38 10.35 19.04
CA PHE A 197 -16.97 10.55 17.66
C PHE A 197 -18.05 10.13 16.65
N ALA A 198 -18.92 9.16 17.00
CA ALA A 198 -20.05 8.75 16.16
C ALA A 198 -21.27 9.67 16.26
N LYS A 199 -21.30 10.64 17.18
CA LYS A 199 -22.49 11.49 17.42
C LYS A 199 -22.96 12.26 16.18
N LYS A 200 -22.03 12.75 15.35
CA LYS A 200 -22.37 13.49 14.12
C LYS A 200 -23.17 12.64 13.12
N ALA A 201 -23.10 11.32 13.19
CA ALA A 201 -23.88 10.41 12.34
C ALA A 201 -25.38 10.35 12.72
N ILE A 202 -25.78 10.78 13.93
CA ILE A 202 -27.21 10.89 14.31
C ILE A 202 -27.84 12.18 13.76
N ASP A 203 -27.06 13.25 13.62
CA ASP A 203 -27.57 14.57 13.19
C ASP A 203 -27.72 14.67 11.66
N ASN A 204 -27.40 13.62 10.89
CA ASN A 204 -27.52 13.56 9.44
C ASN A 204 -28.18 12.24 9.01
N THR A 205 -29.24 12.31 8.21
CA THR A 205 -30.08 11.16 7.81
C THR A 205 -29.40 10.21 6.81
N THR A 206 -28.16 10.48 6.46
CA THR A 206 -27.34 9.68 5.55
C THR A 206 -25.98 9.45 6.22
N PHE A 207 -25.75 8.23 6.71
CA PHE A 207 -24.48 7.53 6.98
C PHE A 207 -24.07 7.11 8.41
N ALA A 208 -23.53 5.87 8.43
CA ALA A 208 -22.45 5.30 9.23
C ALA A 208 -22.65 5.09 10.75
N GLY A 209 -22.61 3.82 11.19
CA GLY A 209 -22.46 3.47 12.60
C GLY A 209 -21.08 3.84 13.16
N PRO A 210 -20.82 3.57 14.45
CA PRO A 210 -19.57 3.91 15.11
C PRO A 210 -18.36 3.17 14.53
N VAL A 211 -18.55 1.99 13.91
CA VAL A 211 -17.49 1.23 13.24
C VAL A 211 -17.02 2.00 12.01
N GLU A 212 -17.97 2.40 11.17
CA GLU A 212 -17.74 3.08 9.90
C GLU A 212 -17.12 4.46 10.14
N VAL A 213 -17.61 5.22 11.14
CA VAL A 213 -17.00 6.51 11.51
C VAL A 213 -15.57 6.35 12.02
N ALA A 214 -15.28 5.28 12.76
CA ALA A 214 -13.92 5.03 13.25
C ALA A 214 -12.96 4.61 12.12
N ASP A 215 -13.45 3.80 11.17
CA ASP A 215 -12.70 3.42 9.97
C ASP A 215 -12.46 4.61 9.04
N ASP A 216 -13.43 5.53 8.92
CA ASP A 216 -13.27 6.80 8.20
C ASP A 216 -12.22 7.69 8.86
N ILE A 217 -12.17 7.72 10.20
CA ILE A 217 -11.10 8.41 10.93
C ILE A 217 -9.74 7.82 10.56
N CYS A 218 -9.61 6.49 10.56
CA CYS A 218 -8.37 5.85 10.18
C CYS A 218 -7.98 6.15 8.73
N SER A 219 -8.91 5.99 7.79
CA SER A 219 -8.69 6.26 6.38
C SER A 219 -8.28 7.72 6.11
N SER A 220 -8.80 8.67 6.90
CA SER A 220 -8.48 10.10 6.78
C SER A 220 -7.17 10.52 7.46
N ASN A 221 -6.54 9.63 8.25
CA ASN A 221 -5.36 9.95 9.07
C ASN A 221 -4.14 9.09 8.73
N ILE A 222 -4.14 8.41 7.57
CA ILE A 222 -3.01 7.58 7.13
C ILE A 222 -1.75 8.45 7.03
N PRO A 223 -0.71 8.21 7.85
CA PRO A 223 0.51 8.99 7.82
C PRO A 223 1.31 8.77 6.54
N ASP A 224 2.18 9.72 6.22
CA ASP A 224 3.15 9.51 5.16
C ASP A 224 4.15 8.40 5.52
N GLY A 225 4.50 7.58 4.54
CA GLY A 225 5.40 6.44 4.71
C GLY A 225 4.74 5.19 5.28
N VAL A 226 3.42 5.13 5.42
CA VAL A 226 2.67 3.89 5.70
C VAL A 226 2.03 3.39 4.39
N ASN A 227 1.79 2.08 4.26
CA ASN A 227 1.21 1.46 3.07
C ASN A 227 -0.18 2.05 2.75
N LYS A 228 -0.31 2.83 1.66
CA LYS A 228 -1.58 3.49 1.29
C LYS A 228 -2.48 2.64 0.40
N ASP A 229 -2.02 1.45 0.01
CA ASP A 229 -2.77 0.56 -0.89
C ASP A 229 -3.73 -0.38 -0.14
N VAL A 230 -3.72 -0.33 1.20
CA VAL A 230 -4.60 -1.13 2.05
C VAL A 230 -5.62 -0.25 2.75
N ASN A 231 -6.76 -0.85 3.09
CA ASN A 231 -7.76 -0.20 3.92
C ASN A 231 -7.34 -0.27 5.40
N TYR A 232 -7.62 0.79 6.15
CA TYR A 232 -7.32 0.85 7.58
C TYR A 232 -8.59 0.79 8.40
N LYS A 233 -8.65 -0.16 9.32
CA LYS A 233 -9.74 -0.29 10.29
C LYS A 233 -9.31 0.16 11.68
N ALA A 234 -10.22 0.76 12.41
CA ALA A 234 -10.00 1.18 13.79
C ALA A 234 -10.06 -0.01 14.77
N MET A 235 -9.06 -0.10 15.64
CA MET A 235 -9.05 -1.00 16.79
C MET A 235 -9.95 -0.42 17.89
N ILE A 236 -11.26 -0.63 17.77
CA ILE A 236 -12.26 -0.25 18.76
C ILE A 236 -13.28 -1.38 18.95
N ALA A 237 -13.79 -1.52 20.16
CA ALA A 237 -14.89 -2.41 20.46
C ALA A 237 -16.22 -1.65 20.33
N VAL A 238 -17.18 -2.26 19.65
CA VAL A 238 -18.55 -1.75 19.46
C VAL A 238 -19.50 -2.86 19.87
N SER A 239 -20.13 -2.69 21.03
CA SER A 239 -21.12 -3.63 21.56
C SER A 239 -22.51 -3.46 20.96
N TYR A 240 -22.83 -2.24 20.51
CA TYR A 240 -24.07 -1.94 19.84
C TYR A 240 -23.94 -0.77 18.86
N SER A 241 -24.53 -0.94 17.67
CA SER A 241 -24.65 0.09 16.64
C SER A 241 -26.08 0.11 16.05
N PRO A 242 -26.66 1.31 15.80
CA PRO A 242 -27.87 1.44 15.01
C PRO A 242 -27.75 0.91 13.57
N SER A 243 -26.54 0.88 12.99
CA SER A 243 -26.29 0.29 11.66
C SER A 243 -26.24 -1.24 11.67
N GLY A 244 -26.26 -1.87 12.85
CA GLY A 244 -26.10 -3.32 13.01
C GLY A 244 -24.65 -3.80 12.91
N ASN A 245 -23.72 -2.96 12.45
CA ASN A 245 -22.30 -3.29 12.38
C ASN A 245 -21.64 -3.20 13.76
N LEU A 246 -21.07 -4.31 14.19
CA LEU A 246 -20.36 -4.45 15.46
C LEU A 246 -18.89 -4.72 15.19
N ARG A 247 -18.05 -4.45 16.18
CA ARG A 247 -16.63 -4.80 16.14
C ARG A 247 -16.22 -5.37 17.47
N ASN A 248 -15.83 -6.63 17.47
CA ASN A 248 -15.36 -7.34 18.66
C ASN A 248 -14.43 -8.48 18.25
N PRO A 249 -13.62 -9.00 19.19
CA PRO A 249 -12.65 -10.06 18.90
C PRO A 249 -13.24 -11.37 18.36
N SER A 250 -14.56 -11.61 18.50
CA SER A 250 -15.18 -12.88 18.14
C SER A 250 -15.83 -12.91 16.75
N THR A 251 -16.05 -11.77 16.10
CA THR A 251 -16.85 -11.70 14.85
C THR A 251 -16.23 -10.88 13.72
N ASP A 252 -15.71 -9.69 14.00
CA ASP A 252 -15.07 -8.80 13.03
C ASP A 252 -13.90 -8.10 13.72
N TRP A 253 -12.74 -8.77 13.76
CA TRP A 253 -11.57 -8.23 14.44
C TRP A 253 -10.49 -7.78 13.45
N VAL A 254 -9.85 -6.66 13.77
CA VAL A 254 -8.88 -5.99 12.88
C VAL A 254 -7.51 -6.67 12.86
N PHE A 255 -7.28 -7.60 13.79
CA PHE A 255 -6.04 -8.36 13.86
C PHE A 255 -6.28 -9.82 13.44
N SER A 256 -5.36 -10.34 12.64
CA SER A 256 -5.28 -11.73 12.22
C SER A 256 -4.13 -12.47 12.93
N SER A 257 -4.30 -13.78 13.11
CA SER A 257 -3.27 -14.69 13.60
C SER A 257 -2.15 -14.88 12.57
N PHE A 258 -0.95 -15.28 13.02
CA PHE A 258 0.23 -15.50 12.16
C PHE A 258 0.60 -14.29 11.28
N ARG A 259 0.55 -13.10 11.87
CA ARG A 259 0.90 -11.84 11.21
C ARG A 259 1.81 -11.00 12.08
N LYS A 260 2.78 -10.33 11.46
CA LYS A 260 3.52 -9.25 12.10
C LYS A 260 2.84 -7.93 11.78
N TYR A 261 3.00 -7.01 12.73
CA TYR A 261 2.46 -5.69 12.65
C TYR A 261 3.57 -4.69 12.84
N TYR A 262 3.69 -3.74 11.93
CA TYR A 262 4.74 -2.72 11.97
C TYR A 262 4.14 -1.32 12.12
N SER A 263 4.90 -0.43 12.74
CA SER A 263 4.53 0.96 12.99
C SER A 263 5.69 1.90 12.64
N GLN A 264 5.57 3.19 12.98
CA GLN A 264 6.56 4.24 12.67
C GLN A 264 6.93 4.27 11.18
N GLY A 265 5.93 4.49 10.32
CA GLY A 265 6.14 4.40 8.87
C GLY A 265 6.37 2.97 8.39
N GLY A 266 5.79 2.00 9.10
CA GLY A 266 5.81 0.59 8.72
C GLY A 266 7.13 -0.15 8.92
N LYS A 267 8.15 0.44 9.55
CA LYS A 267 9.50 -0.14 9.63
C LYS A 267 9.89 -0.65 11.01
N LYS A 268 9.06 -0.41 12.02
CA LYS A 268 9.34 -0.86 13.39
C LYS A 268 8.31 -1.89 13.81
N LEU A 269 8.78 -3.11 14.06
CA LEU A 269 7.94 -4.17 14.59
C LEU A 269 7.22 -3.68 15.85
N ALA A 270 5.90 -3.65 15.75
CA ALA A 270 5.01 -3.34 16.86
C ALA A 270 4.70 -4.57 17.66
N TYR A 271 4.29 -5.61 16.96
CA TYR A 271 3.90 -6.87 17.55
C TYR A 271 3.80 -7.98 16.50
N SER A 272 3.84 -9.24 16.92
CA SER A 272 3.70 -10.42 16.06
C SER A 272 2.84 -11.48 16.75
N PHE A 273 1.76 -11.94 16.10
CA PHE A 273 1.02 -13.12 16.57
C PHE A 273 1.70 -14.39 16.05
N SER A 274 2.22 -15.22 16.96
CA SER A 274 2.85 -16.50 16.61
C SER A 274 1.94 -17.73 16.80
N SER A 275 0.65 -17.55 17.15
CA SER A 275 -0.28 -18.65 17.42
C SER A 275 -1.64 -18.49 16.74
N GLY A 276 -2.22 -19.62 16.32
CA GLY A 276 -3.33 -19.66 15.36
C GLY A 276 -4.75 -19.49 15.90
N THR A 277 -4.97 -19.56 17.21
CA THR A 277 -6.34 -19.65 17.75
C THR A 277 -6.70 -18.57 18.76
N THR A 278 -5.73 -17.76 19.18
CA THR A 278 -5.92 -16.90 20.35
C THR A 278 -5.03 -15.67 20.22
N ILE A 279 -5.64 -14.56 19.80
CA ILE A 279 -5.06 -13.21 19.93
C ILE A 279 -5.19 -12.84 21.41
N GLY A 280 -4.27 -13.33 22.24
CA GLY A 280 -4.29 -13.15 23.69
C GLY A 280 -3.21 -12.18 24.14
N PHE A 281 -3.59 -10.95 24.46
CA PHE A 281 -2.70 -9.98 25.08
C PHE A 281 -2.64 -10.11 26.61
N ALA A 282 -3.50 -10.96 27.19
CA ALA A 282 -3.48 -11.25 28.62
C ALA A 282 -2.10 -11.78 29.03
N ASN A 283 -1.40 -11.02 29.89
CA ASN A 283 -0.05 -11.34 30.40
C ASN A 283 1.07 -11.38 29.36
N ALA A 284 0.81 -10.93 28.14
CA ALA A 284 1.79 -10.96 27.08
C ALA A 284 2.46 -9.59 27.00
N ALA A 285 3.77 -9.53 27.31
CA ALA A 285 4.62 -8.34 27.13
C ALA A 285 4.90 -8.11 25.64
N GLN A 286 3.83 -8.03 24.87
CA GLN A 286 3.81 -8.32 23.45
C GLN A 286 3.73 -7.04 22.63
N TRP A 287 3.16 -5.95 23.15
CA TRP A 287 3.31 -4.65 22.51
C TRP A 287 4.73 -4.14 22.73
N THR A 288 5.58 -4.25 21.71
CA THR A 288 6.87 -3.58 21.74
C THR A 288 6.62 -2.08 21.57
N ASN A 289 7.31 -1.21 22.34
CA ASN A 289 7.20 0.26 22.33
C ASN A 289 7.39 0.87 20.92
N SER A 290 6.36 0.77 20.09
CA SER A 290 6.46 0.92 18.65
C SER A 290 5.58 2.06 18.16
N LEU A 291 4.44 2.33 18.79
CA LEU A 291 3.62 3.50 18.46
C LEU A 291 4.23 4.83 18.92
N GLY A 292 5.39 4.79 19.60
CA GLY A 292 6.31 5.94 19.77
C GLY A 292 5.74 7.14 20.53
N THR A 293 4.59 7.01 21.18
CA THR A 293 3.83 8.14 21.73
C THR A 293 3.40 7.87 23.17
N SER A 294 3.65 8.83 24.05
CA SER A 294 2.93 8.93 25.32
C SER A 294 1.48 9.31 25.02
N GLY A 295 0.51 8.55 25.52
CA GLY A 295 -0.88 8.87 25.27
C GLY A 295 -1.85 7.77 25.68
N LYS A 296 -3.13 8.07 25.52
CA LYS A 296 -4.23 7.17 25.82
C LYS A 296 -5.07 7.00 24.56
N ILE A 297 -5.59 5.80 24.35
CA ILE A 297 -6.41 5.45 23.18
C ILE A 297 -7.80 5.04 23.59
N TRP A 298 -8.80 5.33 22.76
CA TRP A 298 -10.11 4.71 22.90
C TRP A 298 -10.04 3.27 22.42
N THR A 299 -10.54 2.35 23.23
CA THR A 299 -10.53 0.91 22.89
C THR A 299 -11.89 0.29 23.12
N GLY A 300 -12.54 0.59 24.24
CA GLY A 300 -13.87 0.07 24.57
C GLY A 300 -13.90 -1.32 25.21
N PHE A 301 -12.75 -1.94 25.45
CA PHE A 301 -12.67 -3.24 26.11
C PHE A 301 -13.05 -3.17 27.59
N SER A 302 -13.56 -4.26 28.15
CA SER A 302 -13.82 -4.44 29.58
C SER A 302 -12.80 -5.34 30.29
N SER A 303 -11.79 -5.83 29.58
CA SER A 303 -10.72 -6.68 30.13
C SER A 303 -9.39 -6.46 29.41
N ILE A 304 -8.31 -6.89 30.06
CA ILE A 304 -6.97 -7.04 29.46
C ILE A 304 -6.86 -8.26 28.53
N ASP A 305 -7.84 -9.18 28.58
CA ASP A 305 -7.89 -10.38 27.75
C ASP A 305 -8.77 -10.18 26.52
N TRP A 306 -8.15 -10.16 25.34
CA TRP A 306 -8.84 -9.98 24.05
C TRP A 306 -9.62 -11.20 23.58
N THR A 307 -9.41 -12.36 24.19
CA THR A 307 -9.87 -13.65 23.64
C THR A 307 -11.31 -13.96 24.03
N THR A 308 -11.76 -13.36 25.13
CA THR A 308 -13.05 -13.61 25.75
C THR A 308 -13.85 -12.33 25.99
N ASP A 309 -13.25 -11.15 25.78
CA ASP A 309 -13.87 -9.90 26.15
C ASP A 309 -14.91 -9.44 25.12
N THR A 310 -16.16 -9.70 25.47
CA THR A 310 -17.27 -8.94 24.93
C THR A 310 -17.43 -7.72 25.83
N PRO A 311 -17.40 -6.49 25.28
CA PRO A 311 -17.87 -5.30 25.96
C PRO A 311 -19.05 -5.54 26.91
N THR A 312 -18.79 -5.54 28.22
CA THR A 312 -19.85 -5.78 29.22
C THR A 312 -20.76 -4.56 29.40
N VAL A 313 -20.34 -3.40 28.89
CA VAL A 313 -21.10 -2.14 28.89
C VAL A 313 -21.02 -1.46 27.52
N THR A 314 -22.02 -0.65 27.19
CA THR A 314 -22.00 0.21 26.00
C THR A 314 -21.03 1.38 26.24
N GLN A 315 -19.96 1.44 25.45
CA GLN A 315 -18.90 2.44 25.55
C GLN A 315 -19.45 3.82 25.19
N CYS A 316 -19.21 4.84 26.01
CA CYS A 316 -19.61 6.21 25.66
C CYS A 316 -21.07 6.28 25.18
N ALA A 317 -21.95 5.59 25.92
CA ALA A 317 -23.27 5.23 25.44
C ALA A 317 -24.15 6.45 25.14
N GLY A 318 -24.68 6.51 23.91
CA GLY A 318 -25.88 7.28 23.60
C GLY A 318 -27.07 6.70 24.35
N LEU A 319 -28.00 7.55 24.78
CA LEU A 319 -29.20 7.11 25.48
C LEU A 319 -30.35 6.93 24.48
N ALA A 320 -31.10 5.85 24.60
CA ALA A 320 -32.41 5.72 23.99
C ALA A 320 -33.39 6.77 24.56
N PRO A 321 -34.55 7.02 23.93
CA PRO A 321 -35.59 7.90 24.48
C PRO A 321 -36.05 7.49 25.88
N SER A 322 -35.91 6.21 26.26
CA SER A 322 -36.17 5.69 27.60
C SER A 322 -35.11 6.09 28.64
N GLY A 323 -34.01 6.70 28.23
CA GLY A 323 -32.85 7.02 29.07
C GLY A 323 -31.88 5.86 29.26
N ALA A 324 -32.12 4.68 28.67
CA ALA A 324 -31.21 3.53 28.76
C ALA A 324 -30.02 3.67 27.81
N PRO A 325 -28.80 3.23 28.20
CA PRO A 325 -27.67 3.07 27.28
C PRO A 325 -28.09 2.24 26.07
N TYR A 326 -27.83 2.75 24.87
CA TYR A 326 -28.26 2.13 23.63
C TYR A 326 -27.09 1.93 22.69
N SER A 327 -26.41 3.00 22.26
CA SER A 327 -25.41 2.92 21.18
C SER A 327 -23.99 3.32 21.61
N SER A 328 -23.00 2.56 21.18
CA SER A 328 -21.59 2.82 21.53
C SER A 328 -21.04 4.04 20.80
N TRP A 329 -20.27 4.88 21.50
CA TRP A 329 -19.52 6.01 20.95
C TRP A 329 -20.33 7.25 20.53
N TYR A 330 -21.48 7.47 21.16
CA TYR A 330 -22.40 8.59 20.84
C TYR A 330 -22.49 9.67 21.92
N SER A 331 -21.97 9.44 23.13
CA SER A 331 -22.09 10.37 24.27
C SER A 331 -20.76 10.84 24.82
N ALA A 332 -20.64 12.15 25.03
CA ALA A 332 -19.48 12.77 25.68
C ALA A 332 -19.64 12.84 27.21
N THR A 333 -20.84 12.58 27.73
CA THR A 333 -21.12 12.65 29.18
C THR A 333 -21.11 11.28 29.86
N ALA A 334 -21.13 10.21 29.07
CA ALA A 334 -20.97 8.84 29.55
C ALA A 334 -19.49 8.50 29.79
N THR A 335 -19.23 7.29 30.25
CA THR A 335 -17.89 6.72 30.38
C THR A 335 -17.61 5.66 29.33
N GLY A 336 -16.35 5.47 28.99
CA GLY A 336 -15.84 4.41 28.13
C GLY A 336 -14.49 3.93 28.63
N THR A 337 -13.93 2.93 27.96
CA THR A 337 -12.63 2.37 28.30
C THR A 337 -11.53 2.88 27.40
N GLN A 338 -10.37 3.13 28.01
CA GLN A 338 -9.15 3.54 27.32
C GLN A 338 -8.00 2.54 27.55
N GLY A 339 -7.04 2.52 26.63
CA GLY A 339 -5.74 1.89 26.79
C GLY A 339 -4.60 2.91 26.87
N VAL A 340 -3.39 2.44 27.15
CA VAL A 340 -2.19 3.26 27.32
C VAL A 340 -1.17 2.96 26.23
N LEU A 341 -0.87 3.93 25.37
CA LEU A 341 0.03 3.72 24.21
C LEU A 341 1.47 3.37 24.60
N SER A 342 1.90 3.70 25.81
CA SER A 342 3.23 3.38 26.34
C SER A 342 3.28 2.07 27.13
N ALA A 343 2.14 1.41 27.33
CA ALA A 343 2.12 0.11 27.99
C ALA A 343 2.50 -1.00 26.99
N VAL A 344 3.17 -2.02 27.51
CA VAL A 344 3.65 -3.17 26.71
C VAL A 344 2.88 -4.46 27.04
N ASP A 345 1.97 -4.39 28.01
CA ASP A 345 1.17 -5.46 28.58
C ASP A 345 -0.33 -5.20 28.35
N GLY A 346 -1.18 -5.79 29.18
CA GLY A 346 -2.63 -5.64 29.13
C GLY A 346 -3.14 -4.19 29.23
N ASP A 347 -2.39 -3.28 29.85
CA ASP A 347 -2.79 -1.88 29.98
C ASP A 347 -2.74 -1.12 28.64
N SER A 348 -2.07 -1.68 27.62
CA SER A 348 -2.09 -1.13 26.25
C SER A 348 -3.50 -1.06 25.66
N ILE A 349 -4.44 -1.74 26.29
CA ILE A 349 -5.78 -2.04 25.78
C ILE A 349 -6.83 -1.45 26.70
N ALA A 350 -6.77 -1.83 27.97
CA ALA A 350 -7.72 -1.41 28.98
C ALA A 350 -6.90 -1.06 30.21
N GLU A 351 -6.88 0.22 30.57
CA GLU A 351 -6.19 0.68 31.76
C GLU A 351 -6.95 0.20 33.01
N MET A 352 -6.25 -0.48 33.89
CA MET A 352 -6.81 -1.10 35.09
C MET A 352 -6.38 -0.40 36.38
N THR A 353 -7.12 -0.61 37.46
CA THR A 353 -6.66 -0.27 38.81
C THR A 353 -5.51 -1.17 39.24
N ASN A 354 -4.60 -0.61 40.03
CA ASN A 354 -3.48 -1.36 40.63
C ASN A 354 -3.90 -2.19 41.87
N THR A 355 -5.16 -2.60 41.95
CA THR A 355 -5.75 -3.37 43.06
C THR A 355 -5.91 -4.84 42.70
N ASP A 356 -6.10 -5.71 43.69
CA ASP A 356 -6.47 -7.11 43.48
C ASP A 356 -7.91 -7.35 44.02
N PRO A 357 -8.89 -7.69 43.17
CA PRO A 357 -8.79 -7.82 41.72
C PRO A 357 -8.62 -6.46 41.01
N ALA A 358 -7.94 -6.49 39.87
CA ALA A 358 -7.80 -5.32 39.01
C ALA A 358 -9.14 -5.06 38.28
N VAL A 359 -9.53 -3.79 38.17
CA VAL A 359 -10.79 -3.40 37.51
C VAL A 359 -10.50 -2.31 36.49
N VAL A 360 -11.19 -2.36 35.34
CA VAL A 360 -11.07 -1.32 34.29
C VAL A 360 -11.41 0.05 34.86
N ILE A 361 -10.57 1.05 34.55
CA ILE A 361 -10.80 2.43 34.94
C ILE A 361 -11.76 3.10 33.93
N PRO A 362 -13.00 3.43 34.34
CA PRO A 362 -13.93 4.13 33.45
C PRO A 362 -13.46 5.56 33.24
N THR A 363 -13.44 5.99 31.98
CA THR A 363 -12.98 7.32 31.59
C THR A 363 -14.12 8.13 31.00
N LEU A 364 -14.27 9.39 31.41
CA LEU A 364 -15.25 10.31 30.83
C LEU A 364 -15.02 10.49 29.32
N CYS A 365 -16.06 10.30 28.52
CA CYS A 365 -15.99 10.38 27.06
C CYS A 365 -15.85 11.81 26.53
N SER A 366 -15.91 12.82 27.39
CA SER A 366 -15.55 14.21 27.08
C SER A 366 -14.04 14.39 26.93
N GLN A 367 -13.25 13.48 27.50
CA GLN A 367 -11.81 13.49 27.35
C GLN A 367 -11.39 13.05 25.95
N LYS A 368 -10.26 13.58 25.48
CA LYS A 368 -9.76 13.29 24.14
C LYS A 368 -8.71 12.18 24.18
N ARG A 369 -8.84 11.22 23.27
CA ARG A 369 -7.95 10.06 23.12
C ARG A 369 -7.65 9.80 21.66
N ASN A 370 -6.58 9.07 21.42
CA ASN A 370 -6.23 8.67 20.06
C ASN A 370 -7.02 7.41 19.65
N ILE A 371 -6.96 7.07 18.36
CA ILE A 371 -7.53 5.83 17.81
C ILE A 371 -6.39 5.05 17.15
N VAL A 372 -6.30 3.76 17.43
CA VAL A 372 -5.33 2.88 16.78
C VAL A 372 -5.94 2.36 15.48
N CYS A 373 -5.18 2.41 14.39
CA CYS A 373 -5.60 2.05 13.05
C CYS A 373 -4.71 0.92 12.52
N VAL A 374 -5.33 -0.10 11.96
CA VAL A 374 -4.68 -1.35 11.54
C VAL A 374 -5.00 -1.63 10.07
N GLY A 375 -3.96 -1.81 9.26
CA GLY A 375 -4.07 -2.17 7.84
C GLY A 375 -4.67 -3.57 7.69
N GLN A 376 -5.53 -3.75 6.69
CA GLN A 376 -6.29 -4.98 6.46
C GLN A 376 -5.72 -5.83 5.33
#